data_AF-A0A497BHE7-F1
#
_entry.id   AF-A0A497BHE7-F1
#
_cell.length_a   1.000
_cell.length_b   1.000
_cell.length_c   1.000
_cell.angle_alpha   90.00
_cell.angle_beta   90.00
_cell.angle_gamma   90.00
#
_symmetry.space_group_name_H-M   'P 1'
#
loop_
_entity.id
_entity.type
_entity.pdbx_description
1 polymer ?
#
loop_
_entity_poly.entity_id
_entity_poly.type
_entity_poly.pdbx_seq_one_letter_code
_entity_poly.pdbx_strand_id
1 'polypeptide(L)'
;MKLTTKESKALEAITQNGLSGMGGSVPSDLHEDNYSWFDRQVISERTGFSKHVAAGLMASLEDKDLIVDHEMDGTGWALTEDGIDEAQKIWDRR
;
A
#
# COMPACT_ATOMS: atom_id res chain seq x y z
N MET A 1 -4.88 -3.58 -14.85
CA MET A 1 -3.51 -3.01 -14.78
C MET A 1 -2.52 -4.12 -14.47
N LYS A 2 -1.23 -3.99 -14.83
CA LYS A 2 -0.19 -4.98 -14.46
C LYS A 2 0.84 -4.32 -13.54
N LEU A 3 0.97 -4.83 -12.32
CA LEU A 3 2.00 -4.41 -11.37
C LEU A 3 3.31 -5.17 -11.63
N THR A 4 4.42 -4.46 -11.44
CA THR A 4 5.75 -5.05 -11.34
C THR A 4 5.90 -5.79 -10.00
N THR A 5 6.89 -6.68 -9.91
CA THR A 5 7.17 -7.42 -8.67
C THR A 5 7.47 -6.48 -7.48
N LYS A 6 8.10 -5.33 -7.72
CA LYS A 6 8.39 -4.36 -6.64
C LYS A 6 7.14 -3.62 -6.19
N GLU A 7 6.27 -3.25 -7.13
CA GLU A 7 4.99 -2.61 -6.82
C GLU A 7 4.07 -3.56 -6.05
N SER A 8 3.96 -4.82 -6.46
CA SER A 8 3.20 -5.82 -5.71
C SER A 8 3.72 -5.97 -4.28
N LYS A 9 5.05 -6.03 -4.09
CA LYS A 9 5.65 -6.10 -2.74
C LYS A 9 5.41 -4.84 -1.90
N ALA A 10 5.45 -3.66 -2.52
CA ALA A 10 5.15 -2.42 -1.83
C ALA A 10 3.67 -2.37 -1.42
N LEU A 11 2.77 -2.75 -2.32
CA LEU A 11 1.33 -2.78 -2.05
C LEU A 11 0.99 -3.80 -0.95
N GLU A 12 1.61 -4.98 -0.95
CA GLU A 12 1.49 -5.96 0.14
C GLU A 12 1.99 -5.38 1.48
N ALA A 13 3.15 -4.70 1.47
CA ALA A 13 3.72 -4.11 2.68
C ALA A 13 2.81 -3.03 3.29
N ILE A 14 2.25 -2.15 2.44
CA ILE A 14 1.27 -1.13 2.84
C ILE A 14 0.02 -1.80 3.43
N THR A 15 -0.52 -2.79 2.73
CA THR A 15 -1.73 -3.51 3.15
C THR A 15 -1.52 -4.18 4.50
N GLN A 16 -0.40 -4.87 4.69
CA GLN A 16 -0.03 -5.47 5.98
C GLN A 16 0.10 -4.44 7.10
N ASN A 17 0.52 -3.21 6.78
CA ASN A 17 0.56 -2.13 7.77
C ASN A 17 -0.84 -1.76 8.25
N GLY A 18 -1.77 -1.53 7.32
CA GLY A 18 -3.16 -1.25 7.66
C GLY A 18 -3.82 -2.37 8.46
N LEU A 19 -3.67 -3.62 8.01
CA LEU A 19 -4.21 -4.79 8.72
C LEU A 19 -3.64 -4.93 10.13
N SER A 20 -2.34 -4.67 10.32
CA SER A 20 -1.72 -4.69 11.65
C SER A 20 -2.30 -3.61 12.58
N GLY A 21 -2.64 -2.44 12.04
CA GLY A 21 -3.23 -1.33 12.80
C GLY A 21 -4.65 -1.60 13.27
N MET A 22 -5.46 -2.23 12.42
CA MET A 22 -6.88 -2.52 12.72
C MET A 22 -7.14 -3.90 13.34
N GLY A 23 -6.16 -4.80 13.33
CA GLY A 23 -6.35 -6.21 13.72
C GLY A 23 -7.05 -7.07 12.65
N GLY A 24 -6.96 -6.65 11.38
CA GLY A 24 -7.54 -7.34 10.23
C GLY A 24 -6.70 -8.55 9.78
N SER A 25 -7.30 -9.42 8.99
CA SER A 25 -6.72 -10.69 8.52
C SER A 25 -6.58 -10.79 7.01
N VAL A 26 -7.39 -10.06 6.23
CA VAL A 26 -7.37 -10.06 4.76
C VAL A 26 -7.49 -8.65 4.19
N PRO A 27 -6.93 -8.36 2.99
CA PRO A 27 -6.95 -7.01 2.42
C PRO A 27 -8.34 -6.37 2.37
N SER A 28 -9.36 -7.15 2.00
CA SER A 28 -10.75 -6.69 1.96
C SER A 28 -11.33 -6.18 3.30
N ASP A 29 -10.70 -6.49 4.45
CA ASP A 29 -11.09 -5.90 5.74
C ASP A 29 -10.90 -4.37 5.74
N LEU A 30 -9.97 -3.84 4.93
CA LEU A 30 -9.69 -2.39 4.83
C LEU A 30 -10.78 -1.59 4.12
N HIS A 31 -11.75 -2.27 3.47
CA HIS A 31 -12.92 -1.62 2.88
C HIS A 31 -13.88 -1.08 3.95
N GLU A 32 -13.87 -1.66 5.15
CA GLU A 32 -14.75 -1.22 6.25
C GLU A 32 -14.18 -0.02 7.01
N ASP A 33 -12.87 0.00 7.22
CA ASP A 33 -12.15 1.12 7.82
C ASP A 33 -10.71 1.16 7.31
N ASN A 34 -10.40 2.18 6.53
CA ASN A 34 -9.14 2.30 5.84
C ASN A 34 -8.03 2.82 6.77
N TYR A 35 -7.52 1.94 7.64
CA TYR A 35 -6.37 2.17 8.54
C TYR A 35 -5.02 2.20 7.83
N SER A 36 -5.00 2.36 6.51
CA SER A 36 -3.75 2.36 5.75
C SER A 36 -3.02 3.71 5.79
N TRP A 37 -3.06 4.45 6.89
CA TRP A 37 -2.19 5.63 7.02
C TRP A 37 -0.73 5.18 7.05
N PHE A 38 0.04 5.54 6.02
CA PHE A 38 1.46 5.19 5.91
C PHE A 38 2.28 6.30 5.26
N ASP A 39 3.60 6.14 5.33
CA ASP A 39 4.57 6.91 4.58
C ASP A 39 5.57 5.98 3.85
N ARG A 40 6.54 6.57 3.14
CA ARG A 40 7.60 5.80 2.47
C ARG A 40 8.43 4.92 3.41
N GLN A 41 8.47 5.23 4.71
CA GLN A 41 9.25 4.46 5.68
C GLN A 41 8.63 3.08 5.87
N VAL A 42 7.30 2.95 5.87
CA VAL A 42 6.60 1.66 5.94
C VAL A 42 7.04 0.72 4.82
N ILE A 43 7.10 1.20 3.57
CA ILE A 43 7.57 0.40 2.44
C ILE A 43 9.02 -0.03 2.66
N SER A 44 9.88 0.92 3.04
CA SER A 44 11.31 0.66 3.24
C SER A 44 11.57 -0.38 4.34
N GLU A 45 10.92 -0.25 5.49
CA GLU A 45 11.09 -1.13 6.64
C GLU A 45 10.56 -2.55 6.40
N ARG A 46 9.40 -2.67 5.74
CA ARG A 46 8.75 -3.97 5.51
C ARG A 46 9.33 -4.75 4.32
N THR A 47 9.90 -4.05 3.33
CA THR A 47 10.45 -4.70 2.12
C THR A 47 11.97 -4.78 2.09
N GLY A 48 12.66 -3.98 2.92
CA GLY A 48 14.12 -3.79 2.84
C GLY A 48 14.57 -2.90 1.68
N PHE A 49 13.66 -2.27 0.94
CA PHE A 49 14.02 -1.33 -0.13
C PHE A 49 14.60 -0.04 0.44
N SER A 50 15.53 0.58 -0.29
CA SER A 50 16.06 1.89 0.10
C SER A 50 14.96 2.96 0.06
N LYS A 51 15.12 4.03 0.85
CA LYS A 51 14.18 5.16 0.88
C LYS A 51 13.92 5.77 -0.51
N HIS A 52 14.92 5.78 -1.38
CA HIS A 52 14.78 6.27 -2.76
C HIS A 52 13.91 5.35 -3.61
N VAL A 53 14.10 4.02 -3.50
CA VAL A 53 13.24 3.04 -4.18
C VAL A 53 11.82 3.10 -3.65
N ALA A 54 11.63 3.24 -2.33
CA ALA A 54 10.32 3.40 -1.73
C ALA A 54 9.58 4.65 -2.25
N ALA A 55 10.27 5.80 -2.33
CA ALA A 55 9.69 7.02 -2.89
C ALA A 55 9.25 6.85 -4.36
N GLY A 56 10.08 6.19 -5.19
CA GLY A 56 9.71 5.89 -6.57
C GLY A 56 8.54 4.92 -6.69
N LEU A 57 8.41 3.98 -5.75
CA LEU A 57 7.26 3.06 -5.71
C LEU A 57 5.99 3.78 -5.28
N MET A 58 6.05 4.75 -4.36
CA MET A 58 4.88 5.56 -4.00
C MET A 58 4.36 6.33 -5.20
N ALA A 59 5.21 7.09 -5.89
CA ALA A 59 4.81 7.81 -7.11
C ALA A 59 4.20 6.85 -8.16
N SER A 60 4.81 5.67 -8.35
CA SER A 60 4.30 4.68 -9.30
C SER A 60 2.96 4.03 -8.91
N LEU A 61 2.66 3.93 -7.61
CA LEU A 61 1.38 3.42 -7.10
C LEU A 61 0.30 4.50 -7.12
N GLU A 62 0.68 5.76 -6.88
CA GLU A 62 -0.18 6.94 -6.99
C GLU A 62 -0.60 7.18 -8.45
N ASP A 63 0.34 7.14 -9.40
CA ASP A 63 0.08 7.23 -10.86
C ASP A 63 -0.89 6.15 -11.38
N LYS A 64 -1.12 5.12 -10.56
CA LYS A 64 -1.98 3.96 -10.82
C LYS A 64 -3.30 4.01 -10.05
N ASP A 65 -3.56 5.10 -9.34
CA ASP A 65 -4.73 5.30 -8.47
C ASP A 65 -4.87 4.22 -7.38
N LEU A 66 -3.78 3.60 -6.93
CA LEU A 66 -3.81 2.57 -5.87
C LEU A 66 -3.59 3.14 -4.47
N ILE A 67 -2.94 4.30 -4.40
CA ILE A 67 -2.73 5.05 -3.17
C ILE A 67 -3.04 6.53 -3.44
N VAL A 68 -3.40 7.26 -2.39
CA VAL A 68 -3.68 8.69 -2.44
C VAL A 68 -3.07 9.39 -1.24
N ASP A 69 -2.51 10.58 -1.46
CA ASP A 69 -2.09 11.47 -0.39
C ASP A 69 -3.28 12.31 0.10
N HIS A 70 -3.87 11.92 1.24
CA HIS A 70 -5.01 12.62 1.83
C HIS A 70 -4.64 13.97 2.45
N GLU A 71 -3.37 14.14 2.87
CA GLU A 71 -2.90 15.38 3.50
C GLU A 71 -2.32 16.38 2.48
N MET A 72 -2.04 15.93 1.25
CA MET A 72 -1.47 16.72 0.15
C MET A 72 -0.10 17.34 0.48
N ASP A 73 0.59 16.82 1.49
CA ASP A 73 1.91 17.25 1.95
C ASP A 73 2.92 16.09 2.03
N GLY A 74 2.52 14.89 1.61
CA GLY A 74 3.31 13.68 1.57
C GLY A 74 3.40 12.94 2.90
N THR A 75 2.63 13.31 3.94
CA THR A 75 2.65 12.64 5.25
C THR A 75 1.45 11.75 5.55
N GLY A 76 0.39 11.82 4.74
CA GLY A 76 -0.87 11.13 5.00
C GLY A 76 -1.36 10.25 3.84
N TRP A 77 -0.60 9.21 3.49
CA TRP A 77 -0.99 8.32 2.38
C TRP A 77 -1.94 7.23 2.85
N ALA A 78 -2.92 6.89 2.02
CA ALA A 78 -3.79 5.74 2.18
C ALA A 78 -3.95 4.96 0.88
N LEU A 79 -4.37 3.70 0.97
CA LEU A 79 -4.87 2.90 -0.15
C LEU A 79 -6.19 3.47 -0.67
N THR A 80 -6.42 3.39 -1.96
CA THR A 80 -7.76 3.58 -2.54
C THR A 80 -8.54 2.26 -2.53
N GLU A 81 -9.82 2.30 -2.86
CA GLU A 81 -10.65 1.09 -3.11
C GLU A 81 -9.98 0.16 -4.15
N ASP A 82 -9.50 0.73 -5.27
CA ASP A 82 -8.77 -0.02 -6.29
C ASP A 82 -7.45 -0.60 -5.75
N GLY A 83 -6.78 0.12 -4.85
CA GLY A 83 -5.62 -0.31 -4.09
C GLY A 83 -5.89 -1.57 -3.26
N ILE A 84 -6.99 -1.56 -2.51
CA ILE A 84 -7.43 -2.68 -1.68
C ILE A 84 -7.79 -3.89 -2.54
N ASP A 85 -8.54 -3.68 -3.62
CA ASP A 85 -8.93 -4.75 -4.54
C ASP A 85 -7.73 -5.38 -5.25
N GLU A 86 -6.75 -4.59 -5.65
CA GLU A 86 -5.52 -5.12 -6.24
C GLU A 86 -4.66 -5.85 -5.20
N ALA A 87 -4.62 -5.37 -3.96
CA ALA A 87 -3.99 -6.09 -2.85
C ALA A 87 -4.66 -7.45 -2.58
N GLN A 88 -6.00 -7.53 -2.63
CA GLN A 88 -6.74 -8.79 -2.51
C GLN A 88 -6.35 -9.78 -3.61
N LYS A 89 -6.27 -9.33 -4.87
CA LYS A 89 -5.83 -10.19 -5.98
C LYS A 89 -4.40 -10.72 -5.82
N ILE A 90 -3.51 -9.95 -5.19
CA ILE A 90 -2.15 -10.41 -4.88
C ILE A 90 -2.20 -11.46 -3.77
N TRP A 91 -3.00 -11.21 -2.72
CA TRP A 91 -3.17 -12.11 -1.59
C TRP A 91 -3.69 -13.49 -2.01
N ASP A 92 -4.72 -13.53 -2.87
CA ASP A 92 -5.36 -14.77 -3.33
C ASP A 92 -4.46 -15.67 -4.20
N ARG A 93 -3.30 -15.16 -4.65
CA ARG A 93 -2.33 -15.91 -5.47
C ARG A 93 -1.24 -16.60 -4.65
N ARG A 94 -1.24 -16.41 -3.32
CA ARG A 94 -0.29 -17.02 -2.39
C ARG A 94 -0.67 -18.47 -2.08
#